data_AF-A0A2N5PI07-F1
#
_entry.id   AF-A0A2N5PI07-F1
#
_cell.length_a   1.000
_cell.length_b   1.000
_cell.length_c   1.000
_cell.angle_alpha   90.00
_cell.angle_beta   90.00
_cell.angle_gamma   90.00
#
_symmetry.space_group_name_H-M   'P 1'
#
loop_
_entity.id
_entity.type
_entity.pdbx_description
1 polymer ?
#
loop_
_entity_poly.entity_id
_entity_poly.type
_entity_poly.pdbx_seq_one_letter_code
_entity_poly.pdbx_strand_id
1 'polypeptide(L)'
;MRYDKAVYFQTVEHGAYNPDTGDYADDHVTEVKKYGSVSDTGTDAMNLIYGSIKQGSLTIQLQTHYTETFHRIRVGMKVYRVDFERKLRTKHVFVVSEVQSGRN
;
A
#
# COMPACT_ATOMS: atom_id res chain seq x y z
N MET A 1 -13.02 14.50 7.95
CA MET A 1 -12.11 13.40 7.58
C MET A 1 -11.38 12.94 8.84
N ARG A 2 -11.55 11.69 9.28
CA ARG A 2 -10.94 11.16 10.53
C ARG A 2 -9.70 10.34 10.20
N TYR A 3 -8.67 10.44 11.04
CA TYR A 3 -7.38 9.76 10.87
C TYR A 3 -7.17 8.71 11.96
N ASP A 4 -8.11 7.78 12.06
CA ASP A 4 -8.17 6.75 13.11
C ASP A 4 -7.92 5.34 12.55
N LYS A 5 -7.81 5.19 11.22
CA LYS A 5 -7.58 3.89 10.58
C LYS A 5 -6.09 3.56 10.58
N ALA A 6 -5.77 2.38 11.09
CA ALA A 6 -4.41 1.84 11.03
C ALA A 6 -4.08 1.40 9.60
N VAL A 7 -2.99 1.95 9.07
CA VAL A 7 -2.43 1.65 7.76
C VAL A 7 -1.02 1.12 7.99
N TYR A 8 -0.71 -0.05 7.45
CA TYR A 8 0.58 -0.71 7.63
C TYR A 8 1.34 -0.67 6.32
N PHE A 9 2.47 0.03 6.29
CA PHE A 9 3.38 0.06 5.15
C PHE A 9 4.31 -1.14 5.25
N GLN A 10 4.25 -2.03 4.27
CA GLN A 10 5.01 -3.26 4.27
C GLN A 10 6.24 -3.14 3.38
N THR A 11 7.40 -3.50 3.91
CA THR A 11 8.64 -3.63 3.17
C THR A 11 9.01 -5.10 3.09
N VAL A 12 9.24 -5.60 1.87
CA VAL A 12 9.66 -6.97 1.62
C VAL A 12 11.17 -6.93 1.39
N GLU A 13 11.91 -7.64 2.21
CA GLU A 13 13.33 -7.88 2.06
C GLU A 13 13.50 -9.31 1.59
N HIS A 14 14.01 -9.47 0.37
CA HIS A 14 14.28 -10.79 -0.17
C HIS A 14 15.47 -11.42 0.55
N GLY A 15 15.34 -12.68 0.92
CA GLY A 15 16.43 -13.39 1.58
C GLY A 15 17.69 -13.42 0.72
N ALA A 16 18.85 -13.22 1.36
CA ALA A 16 20.12 -13.27 0.65
C ALA A 16 20.37 -14.69 0.11
N TYR A 17 20.98 -14.76 -1.07
CA TYR A 17 21.48 -16.01 -1.62
C TYR A 17 22.64 -16.52 -0.78
N ASN A 18 22.58 -17.77 -0.33
CA ASN A 18 23.67 -18.44 0.34
C ASN A 18 24.46 -19.31 -0.66
N PRO A 19 25.69 -18.92 -1.03
CA PRO A 19 26.48 -19.68 -2.00
C PRO A 19 26.94 -21.06 -1.50
N ASP A 20 26.97 -21.28 -0.18
CA ASP A 20 27.43 -22.55 0.40
C ASP A 20 26.35 -23.64 0.34
N THR A 21 25.07 -23.26 0.46
CA THR A 21 23.93 -24.20 0.36
C THR A 21 23.23 -24.15 -1.00
N GLY A 22 23.42 -23.07 -1.76
CA GLY A 22 22.71 -22.83 -3.02
C GLY A 22 21.27 -22.33 -2.85
N ASP A 23 20.86 -22.03 -1.61
CA ASP A 23 19.49 -21.65 -1.26
C ASP A 23 19.37 -20.14 -0.98
N TYR A 24 18.18 -19.59 -1.18
CA TYR A 24 17.82 -18.25 -0.71
C TYR A 24 17.26 -18.35 0.71
N ALA A 25 17.63 -17.40 1.57
CA ALA A 25 16.98 -17.26 2.87
C ALA A 25 15.49 -16.90 2.72
N ASP A 26 14.72 -17.08 3.80
CA ASP A 26 13.30 -16.70 3.81
C ASP A 26 13.12 -15.19 3.62
N ASP A 27 12.09 -14.81 2.87
CA ASP A 27 11.70 -13.41 2.71
C ASP A 27 11.20 -12.83 4.04
N HIS A 28 11.73 -11.66 4.41
CA HIS A 28 11.31 -10.95 5.61
C HIS A 28 10.38 -9.79 5.25
N VAL A 29 9.22 -9.71 5.92
CA VAL A 29 8.27 -8.60 5.73
C VAL A 29 8.23 -7.76 7.00
N THR A 30 8.73 -6.54 6.91
CA THR A 30 8.61 -5.54 7.99
C THR A 30 7.38 -4.67 7.76
N GLU A 31 6.70 -4.27 8.83
CA GLU A 31 5.51 -3.42 8.75
C GLU A 31 5.63 -2.17 9.63
N VAL A 32 5.41 -1.01 9.03
CA VAL A 32 5.35 0.26 9.76
C VAL A 32 3.90 0.72 9.88
N LYS A 33 3.39 0.77 11.12
CA LYS A 33 2.04 1.25 11.42
C LYS A 33 1.98 2.78 11.39
N LYS A 34 1.07 3.34 10.61
CA LYS A 34 0.68 4.74 10.61
C LYS A 34 -0.84 4.87 10.73
N TYR A 35 -1.30 6.05 11.15
CA TYR A 35 -2.73 6.37 11.17
C TYR A 35 -3.07 7.26 9.98
N GLY A 36 -4.11 6.85 9.25
CA GLY A 36 -4.57 7.50 8.04
C GLY A 36 -6.08 7.63 8.04
N SER A 37 -6.59 8.48 7.15
CA SER A 37 -7.97 8.41 6.70
C SER A 37 -8.03 7.45 5.53
N VAL A 38 -8.95 6.49 5.56
CA VAL A 38 -9.17 5.53 4.48
C VAL A 38 -10.61 5.68 4.03
N SER A 39 -10.79 5.89 2.72
CA SER A 39 -12.10 6.01 2.09
C SER A 39 -12.10 5.24 0.76
N ASP A 40 -13.27 4.84 0.28
CA ASP A 40 -13.39 4.30 -1.08
C ASP A 40 -12.98 5.36 -2.11
N THR A 41 -12.29 4.94 -3.16
CA THR A 41 -11.90 5.86 -4.24
C THR A 41 -13.15 6.23 -5.05
N GLY A 42 -13.40 7.54 -5.23
CA GLY A 42 -14.51 8.01 -6.04
C GLY A 42 -14.34 7.65 -7.52
N THR A 43 -15.46 7.46 -8.23
CA THR A 43 -15.49 7.10 -9.66
C THR A 43 -14.70 8.07 -10.54
N ASP A 44 -14.72 9.38 -10.23
CA ASP A 44 -13.97 10.39 -10.99
C ASP A 44 -12.45 10.18 -10.87
N ALA A 45 -11.97 9.85 -9.67
CA ALA A 45 -10.56 9.55 -9.43
C ALA A 45 -10.16 8.21 -10.08
N MET A 46 -11.02 7.20 -10.04
CA MET A 46 -10.79 5.94 -10.73
C MET A 46 -10.70 6.13 -12.25
N ASN A 47 -11.61 6.90 -12.85
CA ASN A 47 -11.59 7.18 -14.28
C ASN A 47 -10.33 7.96 -14.69
N LEU A 48 -9.87 8.90 -13.86
CA LEU A 48 -8.63 9.64 -14.13
C LEU A 48 -7.39 8.74 -14.09
N ILE A 49 -7.34 7.77 -13.16
CA ILE A 49 -6.16 6.94 -12.92
C ILE A 49 -6.15 5.70 -13.84
N TYR A 50 -7.28 5.04 -14.01
CA TYR A 50 -7.39 3.75 -14.71
C TYR A 50 -8.16 3.83 -16.03
N GLY A 51 -8.76 4.98 -16.38
CA GLY A 51 -9.67 5.10 -17.53
C GLY A 51 -10.97 4.28 -17.40
N SER A 52 -11.17 3.63 -16.25
CA SER A 52 -12.29 2.73 -15.97
C SER A 52 -12.53 2.63 -14.47
N ILE A 53 -13.72 2.15 -14.09
CA ILE A 53 -14.08 1.94 -12.69
C ILE A 53 -13.50 0.60 -12.23
N LYS A 54 -12.54 0.65 -11.31
CA LYS A 54 -11.93 -0.55 -10.69
C LYS A 54 -12.50 -0.76 -9.30
N GLN A 55 -13.20 -1.88 -9.09
CA GLN A 55 -13.70 -2.25 -7.76
C GLN A 55 -12.55 -2.51 -6.77
N GLY A 56 -12.78 -2.20 -5.50
CA GLY A 56 -11.80 -2.44 -4.42
C GLY A 56 -10.64 -1.46 -4.38
N SER A 57 -10.79 -0.27 -5.00
CA SER A 57 -9.82 0.81 -4.87
C SER A 57 -10.11 1.70 -3.66
N LEU A 58 -9.06 2.00 -2.89
CA LEU A 58 -9.13 2.85 -1.70
C LEU A 58 -8.22 4.07 -1.85
N THR A 59 -8.70 5.20 -1.31
CA THR A 59 -7.91 6.41 -1.14
C THR A 59 -7.48 6.53 0.32
N ILE A 60 -6.17 6.47 0.53
CA ILE A 60 -5.54 6.59 1.84
C ILE A 60 -4.89 7.97 1.94
N GLN A 61 -5.19 8.71 3.00
CA GLN A 61 -4.59 10.02 3.27
C GLN A 61 -3.89 10.00 4.62
N LEU A 62 -2.62 10.40 4.64
CA LEU A 62 -1.84 10.65 5.83
C LEU A 62 -1.77 12.15 6.14
N GLN A 63 -1.62 12.49 7.42
CA GLN A 63 -1.45 13.89 7.87
C GLN A 63 -0.04 14.43 7.60
N THR A 64 0.93 13.54 7.40
CA THR A 64 2.33 13.85 7.13
C THR A 64 2.83 13.05 5.94
N HIS A 65 3.97 13.44 5.38
CA HIS A 65 4.63 12.65 4.35
C HIS A 65 5.19 11.36 4.92
N TYR A 66 4.84 10.24 4.29
CA TYR A 66 5.61 9.01 4.41
C TYR A 66 6.82 9.09 3.48
N THR A 67 8.03 8.90 4.02
CA THR A 67 9.31 9.04 3.31
C THR A 67 10.14 7.77 3.28
N GLU A 68 9.73 6.75 4.04
CA GLU A 68 10.43 5.47 4.11
C GLU A 68 10.11 4.63 2.87
N THR A 69 11.00 3.70 2.51
CA THR A 69 10.75 2.75 1.43
C THR A 69 9.69 1.74 1.87
N PHE A 70 8.79 1.39 0.96
CA PHE A 70 7.79 0.36 1.16
C PHE A 70 7.38 -0.22 -0.20
N HIS A 71 6.81 -1.42 -0.19
CA HIS A 71 6.41 -2.13 -1.40
C HIS A 71 4.89 -2.22 -1.55
N ARG A 72 4.18 -2.41 -0.44
CA ARG A 72 2.72 -2.58 -0.42
C ARG A 72 2.12 -2.05 0.87
N ILE A 73 0.81 -1.83 0.87
CA ILE A 73 0.09 -1.26 2.02
C ILE A 73 -0.96 -2.26 2.48
N ARG A 74 -0.99 -2.57 3.77
CA ARG A 74 -2.04 -3.38 4.39
C ARG A 74 -2.98 -2.49 5.19
N VAL A 75 -4.28 -2.65 4.96
CA VAL A 75 -5.33 -2.00 5.74
C VAL A 75 -6.25 -3.09 6.29
N GLY A 76 -6.27 -3.25 7.61
CA GLY A 76 -6.94 -4.38 8.24
C GLY A 76 -6.33 -5.72 7.80
N MET A 77 -7.13 -6.59 7.21
CA MET A 77 -6.69 -7.91 6.72
C MET A 77 -6.32 -7.93 5.23
N LYS A 78 -6.55 -6.83 4.52
CA LYS A 78 -6.39 -6.75 3.07
C LYS A 78 -5.09 -6.04 2.70
N VAL A 79 -4.43 -6.57 1.67
CA VAL A 79 -3.19 -6.02 1.12
C VAL A 79 -3.51 -5.30 -0.19
N TYR A 80 -2.92 -4.13 -0.35
CA TYR A 80 -3.16 -3.22 -1.45
C TYR A 80 -1.84 -2.82 -2.10
N ARG A 81 -1.89 -2.67 -3.42
CA ARG A 81 -0.82 -2.09 -4.22
C ARG A 81 -1.09 -0.60 -4.40
N VAL A 82 -0.06 0.22 -4.26
CA VAL A 82 -0.16 1.64 -4.61
C VAL A 82 -0.09 1.80 -6.12
N ASP A 83 -1.14 2.37 -6.69
CA ASP A 83 -1.21 2.63 -8.13
C ASP A 83 -0.92 4.12 -8.42
N PHE A 84 -1.26 5.00 -7.49
CA PHE A 84 -1.00 6.42 -7.61
C PHE A 84 -0.66 7.03 -6.26
N GLU A 85 0.34 7.91 -6.27
CA GLU A 85 0.81 8.66 -5.10
C GLU A 85 0.76 10.15 -5.41
N ARG A 86 0.30 10.94 -4.44
CA ARG A 86 0.31 12.40 -4.51
C ARG A 86 0.72 13.01 -3.19
N LYS A 87 1.84 13.74 -3.22
CA LYS A 87 2.28 14.60 -2.13
C LYS A 87 1.58 15.95 -2.22
N LEU A 88 0.81 16.28 -1.20
CA LEU A 88 0.27 17.62 -0.98
C LEU A 88 1.20 18.40 -0.05
N ARG A 89 0.95 19.71 0.15
CA ARG A 89 1.78 20.58 0.99
C ARG A 89 2.12 19.98 2.37
N THR A 90 1.15 19.36 3.03
CA THR A 90 1.34 18.73 4.35
C THR A 90 0.94 17.26 4.38
N LYS A 91 0.16 16.80 3.41
CA LYS A 91 -0.48 15.48 3.43
C LYS A 91 0.12 14.58 2.37
N HIS A 92 0.03 13.28 2.62
CA HIS A 92 0.36 12.26 1.62
C HIS A 92 -0.90 11.50 1.23
N VAL A 93 -1.25 11.48 -0.05
CA VAL A 93 -2.40 10.73 -0.56
C VAL A 93 -1.92 9.57 -1.41
N PHE A 94 -2.50 8.40 -1.19
CA PHE A 94 -2.28 7.20 -1.97
C PHE A 94 -3.62 6.71 -2.51
N VAL A 95 -3.66 6.35 -3.79
CA VAL A 95 -4.74 5.55 -4.35
C VAL A 95 -4.21 4.15 -4.55
N VAL A 96 -4.90 3.20 -3.96
CA VAL A 96 -4.45 1.82 -3.89
C VAL A 96 -5.53 0.90 -4.43
N SER A 97 -5.13 -0.24 -5.00
CA SER A 97 -6.06 -1.31 -5.39
C SER A 97 -5.73 -2.61 -4.66
N GLU A 98 -6.78 -3.36 -4.30
CA GLU A 98 -6.64 -4.62 -3.58
C GLU A 98 -5.85 -5.62 -4.44
N VAL A 99 -4.79 -6.19 -3.87
CA VAL A 99 -4.05 -7.28 -4.50
C VAL A 99 -4.86 -8.55 -4.28
N GLN A 100 -5.51 -9.04 -5.33
CA GLN A 100 -6.10 -10.37 -5.32
C GLN A 100 -4.95 -11.37 -5.32
N SER A 101 -4.57 -11.86 -4.12
CA SER A 101 -3.85 -13.12 -4.02
C SER A 101 -4.78 -14.18 -4.61
N GLY A 102 -4.48 -14.63 -5.83
CA GLY A 102 -5.30 -15.60 -6.53
C GLY A 102 -5.56 -16.80 -5.63
N ARG A 103 -6.79 -16.92 -5.14
CA ARG A 103 -7.35 -18.23 -4.80
C ARG A 103 -7.68 -18.88 -6.13
N ASN A 104 -6.78 -19.72 -6.61
CA ASN A 104 -7.11 -20.77 -7.57
C ASN A 104 -6.86 -22.10 -6.85
#